data_AF-A0A822ATW2-F1
#
_entry.id   AF-A0A822ATW2-F1
#
_cell.length_a   1.000
_cell.length_b   1.000
_cell.length_c   1.000
_cell.angle_alpha   90.00
_cell.angle_beta   90.00
_cell.angle_gamma   90.00
#
_symmetry.space_group_name_H-M   'P 1'
#
loop_
_entity.id
_entity.type
_entity.pdbx_description
1 polymer ?
#
loop_
_entity_poly.entity_id
_entity_poly.type
_entity_poly.pdbx_seq_one_letter_code
_entity_poly.pdbx_strand_id
1 'polypeptide(L)'
;SSPYCTDVARVVNAPIFHVNADDVDSVLHVAKVAAEWRCTFKKDVVIDLVCYRRHGHNETDEPMYTQPFMYKKIHKQPPVLKKWVDKLISEGTIKREWYEAEEAKYDKILNDAFTNSKSPAYAKDKNWLDSPWKNFFTGK
;
A
#
# COMPACT_ATOMS: atom_id res chain seq x y z
N SER A 1 6.00 14.15 23.42
CA SER A 1 6.56 12.92 22.82
C SER A 1 5.86 11.75 23.45
N SER A 2 5.38 10.78 22.67
CA SER A 2 4.54 9.65 23.10
C SER A 2 4.97 8.38 22.36
N PRO A 3 4.59 7.17 22.83
CA PRO A 3 5.15 5.92 22.31
C PRO A 3 4.66 5.53 20.90
N TYR A 4 3.48 5.97 20.47
CA TYR A 4 2.93 5.61 19.16
C TYR A 4 2.77 6.84 18.26
N CYS A 5 3.04 6.65 16.96
CA CYS A 5 2.81 7.68 15.95
C CYS A 5 1.33 8.10 15.86
N THR A 6 0.41 7.23 16.29
CA THR A 6 -1.03 7.43 16.26
C THR A 6 -1.61 8.11 17.50
N ASP A 7 -0.79 8.45 18.51
CA ASP A 7 -1.31 9.07 19.74
C ASP A 7 -1.98 10.43 19.50
N VAL A 8 -1.71 11.09 18.37
CA VAL A 8 -2.45 12.28 17.92
C VAL A 8 -3.95 12.01 17.76
N ALA A 9 -4.33 10.78 17.39
CA ALA A 9 -5.73 10.38 17.24
C ALA A 9 -6.47 10.29 18.58
N ARG A 10 -5.76 10.21 19.71
CA ARG A 10 -6.37 10.24 21.05
C ARG A 10 -7.04 11.58 21.34
N VAL A 11 -6.60 12.67 20.70
CA VAL A 11 -7.21 14.00 20.87
C VAL A 11 -8.69 14.00 20.48
N VAL A 12 -9.07 13.17 19.49
CA VAL A 12 -10.46 13.02 19.03
C VAL A 12 -11.12 11.74 19.55
N ASN A 13 -10.47 11.01 20.46
CA ASN A 13 -10.92 9.71 20.97
C ASN A 13 -11.28 8.71 19.85
N ALA A 14 -10.56 8.74 18.73
CA ALA A 14 -10.71 7.76 17.67
C ALA A 14 -10.13 6.41 18.12
N PRO A 15 -10.77 5.27 17.80
CA PRO A 15 -10.14 3.97 18.01
C PRO A 15 -8.87 3.84 17.19
N ILE A 16 -7.88 3.18 17.78
CA ILE A 16 -6.56 2.95 17.18
C ILE A 16 -6.32 1.45 17.13
N PHE A 17 -6.03 0.91 15.96
CA PHE A 17 -5.62 -0.47 15.76
C PHE A 17 -4.16 -0.51 15.33
N HIS A 18 -3.33 -1.25 16.06
CA HIS A 18 -1.94 -1.50 15.68
C HIS A 18 -1.84 -2.89 15.07
N VAL A 19 -1.33 -2.99 13.85
CA VAL A 19 -1.25 -4.27 13.13
C VAL A 19 0.10 -4.43 12.44
N ASN A 20 0.64 -5.65 12.49
CA ASN A 20 1.86 -6.01 11.79
C ASN A 20 1.56 -6.20 10.30
N ALA A 21 2.20 -5.42 9.45
CA ALA A 21 2.00 -5.48 8.00
C ALA A 21 2.53 -6.77 7.35
N ASP A 22 3.39 -7.53 8.03
CA ASP A 22 3.84 -8.85 7.56
C ASP A 22 2.75 -9.93 7.65
N ASP A 23 1.66 -9.68 8.40
CA ASP A 23 0.49 -10.55 8.48
C ASP A 23 -0.69 -9.94 7.72
N VAL A 24 -0.78 -10.29 6.43
CA VAL A 24 -1.78 -9.77 5.50
C VAL A 24 -3.20 -10.04 5.98
N ASP A 25 -3.47 -11.19 6.61
CA ASP A 25 -4.82 -11.58 7.01
C ASP A 25 -5.30 -10.72 8.19
N SER A 26 -4.42 -10.45 9.15
CA SER A 26 -4.69 -9.52 10.25
C SER A 26 -4.91 -8.10 9.73
N VAL A 27 -4.14 -7.65 8.74
CA VAL A 27 -4.34 -6.33 8.10
C VAL A 27 -5.72 -6.25 7.44
N LEU A 28 -6.11 -7.27 6.68
CA LEU A 28 -7.43 -7.34 6.05
C LEU A 28 -8.56 -7.32 7.07
N HIS A 29 -8.41 -8.06 8.18
CA HIS A 29 -9.39 -8.07 9.26
C HIS A 29 -9.55 -6.69 9.90
N VAL A 30 -8.45 -6.05 10.28
CA VAL A 30 -8.47 -4.71 10.89
C VAL A 30 -9.03 -3.66 9.94
N ALA A 31 -8.68 -3.73 8.65
CA ALA A 31 -9.24 -2.84 7.63
C ALA A 31 -10.76 -3.00 7.51
N LYS A 32 -11.27 -4.24 7.56
CA LYS A 32 -12.72 -4.51 7.55
C LYS A 32 -13.40 -3.92 8.80
N VAL A 33 -12.85 -4.18 9.99
CA VAL A 33 -13.40 -3.65 11.26
C VAL A 33 -13.40 -2.12 11.26
N ALA A 34 -12.34 -1.48 10.78
CA ALA A 34 -12.26 -0.02 10.69
C ALA A 34 -13.28 0.56 9.70
N ALA A 35 -13.49 -0.09 8.56
CA ALA A 35 -14.52 0.30 7.60
C ALA A 35 -15.93 0.17 8.20
N GLU A 36 -16.22 -0.94 8.90
CA GLU A 36 -17.47 -1.16 9.61
C GLU A 36 -17.71 -0.11 10.72
N TRP A 37 -16.66 0.25 11.47
CA TRP A 37 -16.71 1.34 12.47
C TRP A 37 -17.08 2.67 11.82
N ARG A 38 -16.39 3.07 10.75
CA ARG A 38 -16.69 4.29 10.00
C ARG A 38 -18.11 4.27 9.45
N CYS A 39 -18.58 3.14 8.94
CA CYS A 39 -19.95 3.02 8.42
C CYS A 39 -21.01 3.12 9.51
N THR A 40 -20.79 2.50 10.67
CA THR A 40 -21.76 2.42 11.76
C THR A 40 -21.80 3.72 12.57
N PHE A 41 -20.65 4.21 13.00
CA PHE A 41 -20.55 5.31 13.96
C PHE A 41 -20.27 6.66 13.30
N LYS A 42 -19.89 6.67 12.01
CA LYS A 42 -19.52 7.90 11.27
C LYS A 42 -18.42 8.70 11.97
N LYS A 43 -17.55 8.02 12.73
CA LYS A 43 -16.43 8.60 13.47
C LYS A 43 -15.11 8.11 12.90
N ASP A 44 -14.06 8.88 13.15
CA ASP A 44 -12.71 8.56 12.75
C ASP A 44 -12.21 7.29 13.46
N VAL A 45 -11.30 6.60 12.77
CA VAL A 45 -10.62 5.39 13.21
C VAL A 45 -9.24 5.41 12.56
N VAL A 46 -8.23 4.97 13.29
CA VAL A 46 -6.85 4.99 12.83
C VAL A 46 -6.30 3.57 12.85
N ILE A 47 -5.63 3.19 11.76
CA ILE A 47 -4.87 1.95 11.67
C ILE A 47 -3.40 2.33 11.59
N ASP A 48 -2.63 1.88 12.58
CA ASP A 48 -1.18 1.88 12.57
C ASP A 48 -0.68 0.61 11.89
N LEU A 49 -0.29 0.75 10.61
CA LEU A 49 0.32 -0.31 9.81
C LEU A 49 1.81 -0.35 10.09
N VAL A 50 2.22 -1.22 11.02
CA VAL A 50 3.62 -1.38 11.39
C VAL A 50 4.34 -2.16 10.29
N CYS A 51 5.11 -1.44 9.48
CA CYS A 51 5.84 -1.98 8.33
C CYS A 51 7.29 -1.46 8.30
N TYR A 52 8.00 -1.79 7.22
CA TYR A 52 9.35 -1.30 6.97
C TYR A 52 9.49 -0.83 5.53
N ARG A 53 10.44 0.08 5.29
CA ARG A 53 10.82 0.52 3.95
C ARG A 53 12.06 -0.27 3.52
N ARG A 54 12.00 -0.89 2.34
CA ARG A 54 13.07 -1.78 1.86
C ARG A 54 14.29 -1.02 1.33
N HIS A 55 14.06 0.15 0.76
CA HIS A 55 15.07 1.06 0.20
C HIS A 55 15.16 2.35 1.01
N GLY A 56 16.06 3.26 0.61
CA GLY A 56 16.19 4.61 1.17
C GLY A 56 14.91 5.44 1.04
N HIS A 57 14.99 6.74 1.35
CA HIS A 57 13.80 7.60 1.22
C HIS A 57 13.26 7.63 -0.21
N ASN A 58 14.17 7.58 -1.16
CA ASN A 58 13.95 7.17 -2.54
C ASN A 58 14.82 5.93 -2.86
N GLU A 59 14.66 5.36 -4.05
CA GLU A 59 15.37 4.15 -4.50
C GLU A 59 16.87 4.36 -4.73
N THR A 60 17.32 5.61 -4.92
CA THR A 60 18.73 5.97 -5.11
C THR A 60 19.46 6.33 -3.81
N ASP A 61 18.72 6.56 -2.73
CA ASP A 61 19.26 6.91 -1.43
C ASP A 61 19.84 5.69 -0.73
N GLU A 62 20.99 5.88 -0.07
CA GLU A 62 21.63 4.86 0.76
C GLU A 62 21.27 5.05 2.24
N PRO A 63 20.35 4.23 2.80
CA PRO A 63 19.87 4.40 4.17
C PRO A 63 20.84 3.91 5.25
N MET A 64 21.85 3.10 4.90
CA MET A 64 22.80 2.56 5.88
C MET A 64 23.69 3.65 6.51
N TYR A 65 23.81 4.83 5.89
CA TYR A 65 24.55 5.96 6.47
C TYR A 65 23.97 6.45 7.79
N THR A 66 22.64 6.40 7.96
CA THR A 66 21.96 6.90 9.16
C THR A 66 21.32 5.80 10.00
N GLN A 67 20.89 4.70 9.38
CA GLN A 67 20.12 3.64 10.05
C GLN A 67 20.68 2.22 9.81
N PRO A 68 22.00 1.98 10.02
CA PRO A 68 22.66 0.75 9.59
C PRO A 68 22.13 -0.52 10.26
N PHE A 69 21.81 -0.47 11.56
CA PHE A 69 21.33 -1.65 12.29
C PHE A 69 19.93 -2.09 11.85
N MET A 70 19.07 -1.13 11.54
CA MET A 70 17.72 -1.40 11.08
C MET A 70 17.76 -2.01 9.68
N TYR A 71 18.52 -1.42 8.76
CA TYR A 71 18.62 -1.94 7.40
C TYR A 71 19.32 -3.30 7.32
N LYS A 72 20.31 -3.58 8.20
CA LYS A 72 20.86 -4.94 8.36
C LYS A 72 19.80 -6.00 8.70
N LYS A 73 18.76 -5.64 9.45
CA LYS A 73 17.63 -6.55 9.74
C LYS A 73 16.67 -6.62 8.56
N ILE A 74 16.32 -5.48 7.97
CA ILE A 74 15.40 -5.39 6.82
C ILE A 74 15.94 -6.20 5.63
N HIS A 75 17.23 -6.14 5.32
CA HIS A 75 17.82 -6.91 4.22
C HIS A 75 17.72 -8.44 4.41
N LYS A 76 17.58 -8.92 5.65
CA LYS A 76 17.39 -10.35 5.95
C LYS A 76 15.91 -10.77 5.89
N GLN A 77 14.98 -9.82 5.86
CA GLN A 77 13.56 -10.14 5.83
C GLN A 77 13.14 -10.62 4.44
N PRO A 78 12.44 -11.77 4.33
CA PRO A 78 11.78 -12.13 3.09
C PRO A 78 10.68 -11.09 2.77
N PRO A 79 10.42 -10.80 1.49
CA PRO A 79 9.31 -9.94 1.09
C PRO A 79 7.96 -10.45 1.63
N VAL A 80 7.07 -9.54 2.04
CA VAL A 80 5.73 -9.87 2.57
C VAL A 80 4.94 -10.74 1.60
N LEU A 81 4.94 -10.40 0.31
CA LEU A 81 4.24 -11.17 -0.73
C LEU A 81 4.72 -12.63 -0.74
N LYS A 82 6.03 -12.85 -0.67
CA LYS A 82 6.59 -14.20 -0.64
C LYS A 82 6.14 -14.97 0.61
N LYS A 83 6.22 -14.35 1.79
CA LYS A 83 5.75 -14.97 3.05
C LYS A 83 4.28 -15.40 2.95
N TRP A 84 3.43 -14.53 2.40
CA TRP A 84 1.99 -14.78 2.27
C TRP A 84 1.69 -15.86 1.24
N VAL A 85 2.36 -15.85 0.08
CA VAL A 85 2.20 -16.89 -0.95
C VAL A 85 2.67 -18.25 -0.44
N ASP A 86 3.83 -18.32 0.22
CA ASP A 86 4.34 -19.56 0.81
C ASP A 86 3.34 -20.13 1.84
N LYS A 87 2.73 -19.27 2.66
CA LYS A 87 1.65 -19.65 3.58
C LYS A 87 0.45 -20.23 2.84
N LEU A 88 -0.10 -19.52 1.84
CA LEU A 88 -1.28 -19.97 1.11
C LEU A 88 -1.06 -21.28 0.35
N ILE A 89 0.15 -21.50 -0.19
CA ILE A 89 0.52 -22.77 -0.82
C ILE A 89 0.59 -23.89 0.23
N SER A 90 1.17 -23.62 1.41
CA SER A 90 1.25 -24.61 2.49
C SER A 90 -0.12 -25.02 3.04
N GLU A 91 -1.09 -24.10 3.02
CA GLU A 91 -2.48 -24.35 3.40
C GLU A 91 -3.29 -25.03 2.28
N GLY A 92 -2.73 -25.12 1.06
CA GLY A 92 -3.40 -25.68 -0.11
C GLY A 92 -4.49 -24.76 -0.70
N THR A 93 -4.57 -23.51 -0.26
CA THR A 93 -5.54 -22.50 -0.72
C THR A 93 -5.28 -22.12 -2.19
N ILE A 94 -4.01 -22.04 -2.58
CA ILE A 94 -3.58 -21.77 -3.96
C ILE A 94 -2.54 -22.77 -4.41
N LYS A 95 -2.44 -22.95 -5.73
CA LYS A 95 -1.37 -23.73 -6.36
C LYS A 95 -0.22 -22.83 -6.80
N ARG A 96 1.01 -23.36 -6.80
CA ARG A 96 2.19 -22.60 -7.23
C ARG A 96 2.09 -22.15 -8.69
N GLU A 97 1.58 -23.01 -9.56
CA GLU A 97 1.42 -22.71 -10.99
C GLU A 97 0.45 -21.55 -11.22
N TRP A 98 -0.57 -21.43 -10.36
CA TRP A 98 -1.51 -20.32 -10.42
C TRP A 98 -0.84 -19.00 -10.02
N TYR A 99 -0.03 -19.00 -8.96
CA TYR A 99 0.74 -17.82 -8.54
C TYR A 99 1.70 -17.34 -9.64
N GLU A 100 2.47 -18.25 -10.23
CA GLU A 100 3.43 -17.92 -11.30
C GLU A 100 2.73 -17.35 -12.54
N ALA A 101 1.55 -17.90 -12.89
CA ALA A 101 0.74 -17.37 -13.99
C ALA A 101 0.21 -15.95 -13.71
N GLU A 102 -0.21 -15.67 -12.47
CA GLU A 102 -0.71 -14.33 -12.10
C GLU A 102 0.43 -13.30 -12.03
N GLU A 103 1.62 -13.69 -11.58
CA GLU A 103 2.83 -12.85 -11.62
C GLU A 103 3.19 -12.47 -13.07
N ALA A 104 3.27 -13.46 -13.97
CA ALA A 104 3.55 -13.22 -15.39
C ALA A 104 2.50 -12.34 -16.07
N LYS A 105 1.23 -12.50 -15.69
CA LYS A 105 0.13 -11.66 -16.17
C LYS A 105 0.28 -10.21 -15.69
N TYR A 106 0.65 -9.99 -14.43
CA TYR A 106 0.86 -8.66 -13.90
C TYR A 106 2.05 -7.96 -14.56
N ASP A 107 3.16 -8.68 -14.76
CA ASP A 107 4.32 -8.18 -15.49
C ASP A 107 3.98 -7.79 -16.93
N LYS A 108 3.12 -8.57 -17.59
CA LYS A 108 2.63 -8.22 -18.92
C LYS A 108 1.85 -6.90 -18.90
N ILE A 109 0.96 -6.69 -17.93
CA ILE A 109 0.21 -5.44 -17.79
C ILE A 109 1.16 -4.24 -17.64
N LEU A 110 2.21 -4.38 -16.82
CA LEU A 110 3.20 -3.31 -16.62
C LEU A 110 4.01 -3.03 -17.89
N ASN A 111 4.44 -4.07 -18.61
CA ASN A 111 5.19 -3.93 -19.85
C ASN A 111 4.36 -3.31 -20.98
N ASP A 112 3.09 -3.72 -21.09
CA ASP A 112 2.15 -3.14 -22.06
C ASP A 112 1.91 -1.66 -21.74
N ALA A 113 1.71 -1.31 -20.46
CA ALA A 113 1.56 0.07 -20.01
C ALA A 113 2.81 0.92 -20.30
N PHE A 114 4.00 0.39 -20.04
CA PHE A 114 5.28 1.06 -20.35
C PHE A 114 5.51 1.24 -21.86
N THR A 115 5.07 0.30 -22.68
CA THR A 115 5.14 0.42 -24.14
C THR A 115 4.16 1.49 -24.63
N ASN A 116 2.95 1.49 -24.09
CA ASN A 116 1.91 2.47 -24.42
C ASN A 116 2.28 3.89 -23.98
N SER A 117 2.99 4.07 -22.85
CA SER A 117 3.39 5.39 -22.37
C SER A 117 4.41 6.10 -23.28
N LYS A 118 5.09 5.36 -24.17
CA LYS A 118 5.99 5.95 -25.18
C LYS A 118 5.24 6.57 -26.36
N SER A 119 3.95 6.25 -26.52
CA SER A 119 3.13 6.82 -27.59
C SER A 119 2.65 8.23 -27.21
N PRO A 120 2.82 9.23 -28.09
CA PRO A 120 2.38 10.61 -27.83
C PRO A 120 0.85 10.75 -27.65
N ALA A 121 0.07 9.75 -28.07
CA ALA A 121 -1.38 9.72 -27.91
C ALA A 121 -1.86 9.47 -26.46
N TYR A 122 -0.98 9.04 -25.55
CA TYR A 122 -1.32 8.76 -24.16
C TYR A 122 -1.15 9.96 -23.22
N ALA A 123 -0.60 11.09 -23.70
CA ALA A 123 -0.62 12.36 -23.00
C ALA A 123 -2.04 12.96 -23.06
N LYS A 124 -3.00 12.30 -22.41
CA LYS A 124 -4.30 12.90 -22.14
C LYS A 124 -4.13 13.77 -20.90
N ASP A 125 -3.94 15.05 -21.11
CA ASP A 125 -4.06 16.11 -20.10
C ASP A 125 -5.54 16.27 -19.68
N LYS A 126 -6.20 15.18 -19.30
CA LYS A 126 -7.38 15.25 -18.47
C LYS A 126 -6.87 15.19 -17.05
N ASN A 127 -6.59 16.36 -16.51
CA ASN A 127 -6.24 16.45 -15.12
C ASN A 127 -7.41 15.85 -14.33
N TRP A 128 -7.13 15.04 -13.31
CA TRP A 128 -8.17 14.56 -12.38
C TRP A 128 -8.86 15.73 -11.64
N LEU A 129 -8.20 16.89 -11.65
CA LEU A 129 -8.68 18.21 -11.23
C LEU A 129 -9.52 18.94 -12.29
N ASP A 130 -9.74 18.36 -13.47
CA ASP A 130 -10.63 18.96 -14.47
C ASP A 130 -11.98 19.17 -13.81
N SER A 131 -12.27 20.45 -13.61
CA SER A 131 -13.47 20.92 -12.95
C SER A 131 -14.67 20.22 -13.58
N PRO A 132 -15.60 19.62 -12.79
CA PRO A 132 -16.83 19.04 -13.34
C PRO A 132 -17.68 20.08 -14.10
N TRP A 133 -17.30 21.35 -14.01
CA TRP A 133 -17.92 22.48 -14.63
C TRP A 133 -17.40 22.73 -16.05
N LYS A 134 -17.69 21.80 -16.96
CA LYS A 134 -17.35 21.92 -18.39
C LYS A 134 -17.88 23.21 -19.05
N ASN A 135 -18.97 23.77 -18.50
CA ASN A 135 -19.65 24.95 -19.02
C ASN A 135 -19.33 26.25 -18.25
N PHE A 136 -18.47 26.22 -17.23
CA PHE A 136 -18.17 27.42 -16.44
C PHE A 136 -17.35 28.45 -17.22
N PHE A 137 -16.56 27.99 -18.19
CA PHE A 137 -15.69 28.85 -19.00
C PHE A 137 -16.21 29.12 -20.42
N THR A 138 -17.39 28.60 -20.80
CA THR A 138 -17.96 28.74 -22.16
C THR A 138 -18.86 29.97 -22.35
N GLY A 139 -18.89 30.89 -21.39
CA GLY A 139 -19.75 32.08 -21.37
C GLY A 139 -19.03 33.40 -21.59
N LYS A 140 -18.19 33.50 -22.62
CA LYS A 140 -17.73 34.78 -23.17
C LYS A 140 -18.04 34.86 -24.66
#